data_AF-A0A935L282-F1
#
_entry.id   AF-A0A935L282-F1
#
_cell.length_a   1.000
_cell.length_b   1.000
_cell.length_c   1.000
_cell.angle_alpha   90.00
_cell.angle_beta   90.00
_cell.angle_gamma   90.00
#
_symmetry.space_group_name_H-M   'P 1'
#
loop_
_entity.id
_entity.type
_entity.pdbx_description
1 polymer ?
#
loop_
_entity_poly.entity_id
_entity_poly.type
_entity_poly.pdbx_seq_one_letter_code
_entity_poly.pdbx_strand_id
1 'polypeptide(L)'
;MTLFLFVNIHSQTLDMWEFGSGLSKAFDLGGELGITFGTNTNIMVSIKGAYHFNNYFSLGLNPFYWYIKSHLYTPAISINMTGIRGYLDISVFRALYLHCEFEKCFIEHHH
;
A
#
# COMPACT_ATOMS: atom_id res chain seq x y z
N MET A 1 -5.75 23.90 10.95
CA MET A 1 -4.88 22.96 11.69
C MET A 1 -5.26 21.56 11.24
N THR A 2 -4.33 20.80 10.66
CA THR A 2 -4.61 19.47 10.08
C THR A 2 -3.79 18.43 10.83
N LEU A 3 -4.43 17.35 11.26
CA LEU A 3 -3.78 16.22 11.94
C LEU A 3 -3.67 15.05 10.96
N PHE A 4 -2.46 14.51 10.80
CA PHE A 4 -2.17 13.34 9.97
C PHE A 4 -1.76 12.18 10.85
N LEU A 5 -2.42 11.02 10.69
CA LEU A 5 -2.04 9.77 11.32
C LEU A 5 -1.92 8.70 10.23
N PHE A 6 -0.71 8.16 10.04
CA PHE A 6 -0.47 7.01 9.18
C PHE A 6 -0.05 5.84 10.07
N VAL A 7 -0.81 4.75 9.99
CA VAL A 7 -0.50 3.49 10.66
C VAL A 7 -0.24 2.46 9.58
N ASN A 8 1.03 2.06 9.45
CA ASN A 8 1.44 0.94 8.61
C ASN A 8 1.48 -0.32 9.47
N ILE A 9 0.63 -1.29 9.16
CA ILE A 9 0.65 -2.60 9.81
C ILE A 9 1.29 -3.55 8.81
N HIS A 10 2.55 -3.85 9.03
CA HIS A 10 3.30 -4.78 8.19
C HIS A 10 3.75 -5.94 9.05
N SER A 11 3.38 -7.17 8.66
CA SER A 11 3.95 -8.37 9.27
C SER A 11 5.38 -8.53 8.75
N GLN A 12 6.34 -7.87 9.40
CA GLN A 12 7.75 -7.94 9.02
C GLN A 12 8.29 -9.39 9.13
N THR A 13 8.24 -10.14 8.04
CA THR A 13 9.21 -11.21 7.76
C THR A 13 10.37 -10.59 6.96
N LEU A 14 11.09 -9.69 7.61
CA LEU A 14 12.08 -8.76 7.02
C LEU A 14 13.41 -9.40 6.60
N ASP A 15 13.45 -10.71 6.38
CA ASP A 15 14.66 -11.39 5.94
C ASP A 15 14.40 -12.27 4.72
N MET A 16 14.44 -11.64 3.54
CA MET A 16 14.53 -12.35 2.26
C MET A 16 15.75 -13.30 2.17
N TRP A 17 16.72 -13.17 3.08
CA TRP A 17 17.92 -13.99 3.18
C TRP A 17 17.92 -14.98 4.34
N GLU A 18 16.88 -15.05 5.16
CA GLU A 18 16.76 -16.10 6.17
C GLU A 18 16.26 -17.40 5.52
N PHE A 19 17.19 -18.32 5.27
CA PHE A 19 16.87 -19.71 4.94
C PHE A 19 15.83 -20.28 5.91
N GLY A 20 14.66 -20.67 5.40
CA GLY A 20 13.65 -21.37 6.19
C GLY A 20 12.49 -21.85 5.34
N SER A 21 12.20 -23.15 5.41
CA SER A 21 11.15 -23.86 4.66
C SER A 21 9.75 -23.67 5.25
N GLY A 22 9.38 -22.44 5.62
CA GLY A 22 8.11 -22.13 6.28
C GLY A 22 7.15 -21.38 5.37
N LEU A 23 5.88 -21.80 5.32
CA LEU A 23 4.79 -21.09 4.62
C LEU A 23 4.64 -19.64 5.08
N SER A 24 4.96 -19.33 6.35
CA SER A 24 4.96 -17.96 6.89
C SER A 24 6.11 -17.09 6.35
N LYS A 25 7.16 -17.69 5.78
CA LYS A 25 8.24 -16.95 5.10
C LYS A 25 7.95 -16.72 3.62
N ALA A 26 7.04 -17.52 3.05
CA ALA A 26 6.65 -17.41 1.65
C ALA A 26 5.59 -16.33 1.42
N PHE A 27 4.78 -16.00 2.43
CA PHE A 27 3.74 -14.97 2.32
C PHE A 27 3.95 -13.84 3.32
N ASP A 28 3.96 -12.62 2.80
CA ASP A 28 3.91 -11.39 3.58
C ASP A 28 2.53 -10.75 3.42
N LEU A 29 1.92 -10.38 4.54
CA LEU A 29 0.63 -9.71 4.58
C LEU A 29 0.77 -8.45 5.42
N GLY A 30 0.17 -7.38 4.93
CA GLY A 30 0.14 -6.11 5.62
C GLY A 30 -0.93 -5.21 5.07
N GLY A 31 -0.79 -3.94 5.38
CA GLY A 31 -1.70 -2.92 4.92
C GLY A 31 -1.37 -1.58 5.52
N GLU A 32 -2.02 -0.57 4.99
CA GLU A 32 -1.80 0.81 5.37
C GLU A 32 -3.15 1.43 5.70
N LEU A 33 -3.22 2.13 6.84
CA LEU A 33 -4.35 2.95 7.19
C LEU A 33 -3.85 4.38 7.41
N GLY A 34 -4.22 5.27 6.50
CA GLY A 34 -3.95 6.70 6.58
C GLY A 34 -5.23 7.46 6.88
N ILE A 35 -5.24 8.27 7.92
CA ILE A 35 -6.39 9.10 8.25
C ILE A 35 -5.90 10.52 8.51
N THR A 36 -6.52 11.49 7.85
CA THR A 36 -6.26 12.92 8.01
C THR A 36 -7.57 13.67 8.19
N PHE A 37 -7.60 14.54 9.19
CA PHE A 37 -8.73 15.43 9.43
C PHE A 37 -8.27 16.89 9.53
N GLY A 38 -9.08 17.80 8.99
CA GLY A 38 -8.82 19.24 8.99
C GLY A 38 -9.67 19.92 7.92
N THR A 39 -9.06 20.83 7.16
CA THR A 39 -9.69 21.45 5.99
C THR A 39 -10.08 20.42 4.92
N ASN A 40 -9.26 19.37 4.80
CA ASN A 40 -9.55 18.20 3.99
C ASN A 40 -9.66 16.97 4.90
N THR A 41 -10.65 16.14 4.64
CA THR A 41 -10.73 14.79 5.21
C THR A 41 -10.13 13.83 4.20
N ASN A 42 -9.16 13.03 4.62
CA ASN A 42 -8.53 12.02 3.79
C ASN A 42 -8.49 10.69 4.54
N ILE A 43 -9.01 9.63 3.93
CA ILE A 43 -9.01 8.28 4.49
C ILE A 43 -8.46 7.36 3.41
N MET A 44 -7.31 6.76 3.68
CA MET A 44 -6.66 5.78 2.83
C MET A 44 -6.64 4.45 3.56
N VAL A 45 -7.09 3.40 2.91
CA VAL A 45 -6.91 2.03 3.38
C VAL A 45 -6.33 1.21 2.25
N SER A 46 -5.29 0.45 2.53
CA SER A 46 -4.73 -0.50 1.59
C SER A 46 -4.46 -1.82 2.29
N ILE A 47 -4.63 -2.92 1.56
CA ILE A 47 -4.24 -4.25 2.01
C ILE A 47 -3.10 -4.67 1.11
N LYS A 48 -2.00 -5.14 1.69
CA LYS A 48 -0.81 -5.60 0.97
C LYS A 48 -0.70 -7.10 1.16
N GLY A 49 -0.46 -7.82 0.07
CA GLY A 49 -0.02 -9.21 0.10
C GLY A 49 1.17 -9.39 -0.83
N ALA A 50 2.18 -10.12 -0.40
CA ALA A 50 3.34 -10.50 -1.20
C ALA A 50 3.57 -12.00 -1.09
N TYR A 51 4.05 -12.58 -2.19
CA TYR A 51 4.55 -13.94 -2.23
C TYR A 51 6.03 -13.92 -2.63
N HIS A 52 6.86 -14.54 -1.81
CA HIS A 52 8.27 -14.75 -2.06
C HIS A 52 8.45 -16.11 -2.74
N PHE A 53 8.80 -16.09 -4.02
CA PHE A 53 9.08 -17.33 -4.76
C PHE A 53 10.43 -17.93 -4.35
N ASN A 54 11.38 -17.07 -4.03
CA ASN A 54 12.72 -17.38 -3.55
C ASN A 54 13.34 -16.14 -2.91
N ASN A 55 14.60 -16.24 -2.49
CA ASN A 55 15.34 -15.15 -1.82
C ASN A 55 15.63 -13.94 -2.73
N TYR A 56 15.36 -14.06 -4.03
CA TYR A 56 15.67 -13.05 -5.04
C TYR A 56 14.43 -12.41 -5.65
N PHE A 57 13.26 -13.04 -5.57
CA PHE A 57 12.08 -12.64 -6.33
C PHE A 57 10.83 -12.68 -5.47
N SER A 58 10.18 -11.53 -5.37
CA SER A 58 8.90 -11.35 -4.68
C SER A 58 7.91 -10.70 -5.63
N LEU A 59 6.67 -11.13 -5.60
CA LEU A 59 5.56 -10.47 -6.28
C LEU A 59 4.52 -10.13 -5.25
N GLY A 60 3.95 -8.94 -5.30
CA GLY A 60 2.84 -8.60 -4.46
C GLY A 60 1.80 -7.73 -5.11
N LEU A 61 0.67 -7.67 -4.42
CA LEU A 61 -0.50 -6.91 -4.78
C LEU A 61 -0.90 -6.03 -3.59
N ASN A 62 -1.33 -4.83 -3.89
CA ASN A 62 -1.80 -3.87 -2.92
C ASN A 62 -3.06 -3.15 -3.45
N PRO A 63 -4.25 -3.76 -3.30
CA PRO A 63 -5.50 -3.04 -3.49
C PRO A 63 -5.63 -1.91 -2.45
N PHE A 64 -6.14 -0.77 -2.90
CA PHE A 64 -6.35 0.40 -2.05
C PHE A 64 -7.68 1.09 -2.32
N TYR A 65 -8.21 1.72 -1.29
CA TYR A 65 -9.33 2.64 -1.33
C TYR A 65 -8.87 3.96 -0.70
N TRP A 66 -9.16 5.06 -1.38
CA TRP A 66 -8.76 6.39 -0.98
C TRP A 66 -9.93 7.35 -1.12
N TYR A 67 -10.37 7.88 0.01
CA TYR A 67 -11.41 8.90 0.11
C TYR A 67 -10.78 10.25 0.39
N ILE A 68 -11.14 11.26 -0.39
CA ILE A 68 -10.72 12.64 -0.18
C ILE A 68 -11.95 13.53 -0.24
N LYS A 69 -12.22 14.27 0.84
CA LYS A 69 -13.24 15.32 0.88
C LYS A 69 -12.59 16.66 1.19
N SER A 70 -12.78 17.62 0.29
CA SER A 70 -12.29 18.98 0.44
C SER A 70 -13.42 19.93 0.81
N HIS A 71 -13.24 20.68 1.89
CA HIS A 71 -14.16 21.77 2.30
C HIS A 71 -13.64 23.15 1.89
N LEU A 72 -12.63 23.22 1.01
CA LEU A 72 -12.09 24.48 0.47
C LEU A 72 -13.01 25.16 -0.55
N TYR A 73 -13.92 24.41 -1.17
CA TYR A 73 -14.83 24.91 -2.21
C TYR A 73 -16.29 24.73 -1.76
N THR A 74 -17.16 25.63 -2.23
CA THR A 74 -18.62 25.54 -2.11
C THR A 74 -19.19 25.36 -3.52
N PRO A 75 -19.81 24.21 -3.85
CA PRO A 75 -20.05 23.04 -3.00
C PRO A 75 -18.78 22.24 -2.69
N ALA A 76 -18.79 21.53 -1.55
CA ALA A 76 -17.70 20.66 -1.12
C ALA A 76 -17.51 19.51 -2.12
N ILE A 77 -16.28 19.22 -2.50
CA ILE A 77 -15.96 18.18 -3.48
C ILE A 77 -15.47 16.93 -2.74
N SER A 78 -16.04 15.77 -3.10
CA SER A 78 -15.56 14.47 -2.65
C SER A 78 -15.11 13.61 -3.82
N ILE A 79 -13.97 12.95 -3.64
CA ILE A 79 -13.37 12.05 -4.63
C ILE A 79 -13.13 10.71 -3.95
N ASN A 80 -13.58 9.64 -4.60
CA ASN A 80 -13.28 8.28 -4.21
C ASN A 80 -12.35 7.69 -5.26
N MET A 81 -11.24 7.14 -4.83
CA MET A 81 -10.30 6.46 -5.70
C MET A 81 -10.14 5.05 -5.18
N THR A 82 -10.37 4.08 -6.05
CA THR A 82 -9.97 2.69 -5.78
C THR A 82 -8.88 2.31 -6.74
N GLY A 83 -8.08 1.33 -6.39
CA GLY A 83 -7.06 0.88 -7.29
C GLY A 83 -6.40 -0.38 -6.81
N ILE A 84 -5.52 -0.87 -7.66
CA ILE A 84 -4.65 -1.98 -7.33
C ILE A 84 -3.25 -1.65 -7.81
N ARG A 85 -2.29 -1.87 -6.92
CA ARG A 85 -0.87 -1.84 -7.23
C ARG A 85 -0.38 -3.28 -7.33
N GLY A 86 0.30 -3.62 -8.41
CA GLY A 86 1.12 -4.81 -8.49
C GLY A 86 2.58 -4.40 -8.40
N TYR A 87 3.34 -5.02 -7.53
CA TYR A 87 4.77 -4.76 -7.41
C TYR A 87 5.57 -6.05 -7.49
N LEU A 88 6.80 -5.89 -7.95
CA LEU A 88 7.75 -6.97 -8.18
C LEU A 88 9.10 -6.52 -7.64
N ASP A 89 9.63 -7.30 -6.71
CA ASP A 89 10.89 -7.04 -6.04
C ASP A 89 11.93 -8.07 -6.47
N ILE A 90 13.03 -7.59 -7.06
CA ILE A 90 14.19 -8.41 -7.43
C ILE A 90 15.38 -8.03 -6.55
N SER A 91 15.76 -8.87 -5.61
CA SER A 91 16.97 -8.68 -4.80
C SER A 91 18.20 -9.05 -5.61
N VAL A 92 19.07 -8.09 -5.88
CA VAL A 92 20.33 -8.28 -6.62
C VAL A 92 21.47 -8.61 -5.66
N PHE A 93 21.51 -7.92 -4.52
CA PHE A 93 22.41 -8.19 -3.39
C PHE A 93 21.61 -8.12 -2.09
N ARG A 94 22.17 -8.62 -0.98
CA ARG A 94 21.50 -8.57 0.34
C ARG A 94 21.08 -7.16 0.77
N ALA A 95 21.75 -6.12 0.27
CA ALA A 95 21.47 -4.72 0.57
C ALA A 95 20.84 -3.93 -0.60
N LEU A 96 20.68 -4.56 -1.78
CA LEU A 96 20.20 -3.89 -2.98
C LEU A 96 19.11 -4.72 -3.65
N TYR A 97 17.94 -4.14 -3.77
CA TYR A 97 16.83 -4.71 -4.52
C TYR A 97 16.30 -3.71 -5.54
N LEU A 98 15.73 -4.24 -6.61
CA LEU A 98 15.06 -3.51 -7.66
C LEU A 98 13.55 -3.67 -7.45
N HIS A 99 12.86 -2.56 -7.32
CA HIS A 99 11.42 -2.50 -7.11
C HIS A 99 10.73 -1.96 -8.36
N CYS A 100 9.87 -2.78 -8.96
CA CYS A 100 9.00 -2.38 -10.07
C CYS A 100 7.56 -2.36 -9.58
N GLU A 101 6.89 -1.21 -9.67
CA GLU A 101 5.48 -1.09 -9.32
C GLU A 101 4.65 -0.63 -10.53
N PHE A 102 3.48 -1.22 -10.69
CA PHE A 102 2.46 -0.81 -11.62
C PHE A 102 1.15 -0.53 -10.88
N GLU A 103 0.61 0.66 -11.05
CA GLU A 103 -0.64 1.08 -10.43
C GLU A 103 -1.75 1.22 -11.47
N LYS A 104 -2.91 0.64 -11.18
CA LYS A 104 -4.16 0.90 -11.90
C LYS A 104 -5.14 1.57 -10.95
N CYS A 105 -5.50 2.81 -11.24
CA CYS A 105 -6.49 3.58 -10.48
C CYS A 105 -7.83 3.67 -11.23
N PHE A 106 -8.91 3.55 -10.47
CA PHE A 106 -10.30 3.77 -10.85
C PHE A 106 -10.84 4.92 -10.02
N ILE A 107 -11.21 6.00 -10.69
CA ILE A 107 -11.68 7.23 -10.03
C ILE A 107 -13.20 7.28 -10.17
N GLU A 108 -13.89 7.34 -9.03
CA GLU A 108 -15.32 7.62 -8.97
C GLU A 108 -15.52 9.03 -8.43
N HIS A 109 -16.14 9.87 -9.28
CA HIS A 109 -16.45 11.25 -8.95
C HIS A 109 -17.93 11.34 -8.58
N HIS A 110 -18.22 11.81 -7.36
CA HIS A 110 -19.59 12.11 -6.94
C HIS A 110 -19.73 13.63 -6.79
N HIS A 111 -20.65 14.19 -7.59
CA HIS A 111 -21.04 15.61 -7.58
C HIS A 111 -21.98 15.93 -6.41
#